data_AF-A0A2T0W470-F1
#
_entry.id   AF-A0A2T0W470-F1
#
_cell.length_a   1.000
_cell.length_b   1.000
_cell.length_c   1.000
_cell.angle_alpha   90.00
_cell.angle_beta   90.00
_cell.angle_gamma   90.00
#
_symmetry.space_group_name_H-M   'P 1'
#
loop_
_entity.id
_entity.type
_entity.pdbx_description
1 polymer ?
#
loop_
_entity_poly.entity_id
_entity_poly.type
_entity_poly.pdbx_seq_one_letter_code
_entity_poly.pdbx_strand_id
1 'polypeptide(L)'
;MGAWGVGSLDNDGSQDWLTDFNEFGASAASDILDACSDAIASGYVESDIGSAIVALAEVVVAALGKPDEDLADQLEEPVENHKDALLDIDNVQARTSEALEALTADADSSELYDLWQEADELEQWLSQISALRTRLDAA
;
A
#
# COMPACT_ATOMS: atom_id res chain seq x y z
N MET A 1 -16.56 4.32 -14.60
CA MET A 1 -16.61 3.22 -13.62
C MET A 1 -15.17 2.80 -13.43
N GLY A 2 -14.67 2.97 -12.22
CA GLY A 2 -13.30 2.63 -11.86
C GLY A 2 -13.16 1.17 -11.45
N ALA A 3 -11.93 0.67 -11.39
CA ALA A 3 -11.65 -0.60 -10.75
C ALA A 3 -11.89 -0.48 -9.25
N TRP A 4 -12.59 -1.48 -8.69
CA TRP A 4 -12.84 -1.59 -7.26
C TRP A 4 -12.88 -3.06 -6.90
N GLY A 5 -11.80 -3.53 -6.28
CA GLY A 5 -11.64 -4.90 -5.81
C GLY A 5 -10.72 -4.94 -4.59
N VAL A 6 -10.83 -6.02 -3.83
CA VAL A 6 -10.13 -6.21 -2.54
C VAL A 6 -8.63 -6.52 -2.68
N GLY A 7 -8.15 -6.83 -3.89
CA GLY A 7 -6.74 -7.07 -4.15
C GLY A 7 -5.91 -5.78 -4.08
N SER A 8 -4.62 -5.91 -3.76
CA SER A 8 -3.72 -4.78 -3.48
C SER A 8 -3.62 -3.77 -4.64
N LEU A 9 -3.81 -4.23 -5.88
CA LEU A 9 -3.76 -3.39 -7.08
C LEU A 9 -5.09 -3.43 -7.88
N ASP A 10 -6.18 -3.91 -7.28
CA ASP A 10 -7.48 -4.07 -7.95
C ASP A 10 -8.38 -2.82 -7.85
N ASN A 11 -7.87 -1.71 -7.30
CA ASN A 11 -8.57 -0.43 -7.24
C ASN A 11 -7.77 0.68 -7.94
N ASP A 12 -8.49 1.65 -8.51
CA ASP A 12 -7.88 2.73 -9.29
C ASP A 12 -6.85 3.54 -8.48
N GLY A 13 -7.12 3.83 -7.19
CA GLY A 13 -6.18 4.58 -6.35
C GLY A 13 -4.81 3.90 -6.20
N SER A 14 -4.79 2.57 -6.18
CA SER A 14 -3.56 1.79 -6.11
C SER A 14 -2.79 1.81 -7.44
N GLN A 15 -3.52 1.74 -8.56
CA GLN A 15 -2.95 1.78 -9.92
C GLN A 15 -2.44 3.18 -10.29
N ASP A 16 -3.16 4.23 -9.87
CA ASP A 16 -2.77 5.62 -10.05
C ASP A 16 -1.45 5.88 -9.29
N TRP A 17 -1.35 5.47 -8.02
CA TRP A 17 -0.11 5.61 -7.29
C TRP A 17 1.04 4.75 -7.85
N LEU A 18 0.78 3.54 -8.33
CA LEU A 18 1.81 2.71 -8.97
C LEU A 18 2.36 3.39 -10.24
N THR A 19 1.50 4.11 -10.97
CA THR A 19 1.92 4.94 -12.11
C THR A 19 2.85 6.06 -11.67
N ASP A 20 2.50 6.78 -10.59
CA ASP A 20 3.36 7.82 -10.00
C ASP A 20 4.69 7.24 -9.50
N PHE A 21 4.68 6.06 -8.87
CA PHE A 21 5.90 5.37 -8.45
C PHE A 21 6.77 4.99 -9.66
N ASN A 22 6.19 4.54 -10.76
CA ASN A 22 6.97 4.24 -11.96
C ASN A 22 7.63 5.49 -12.55
N GLU A 23 6.98 6.65 -12.47
CA GLU A 23 7.54 7.93 -12.97
C GLU A 23 8.55 8.56 -12.01
N PHE A 24 8.28 8.54 -10.71
CA PHE A 24 8.99 9.33 -9.70
C PHE A 24 9.77 8.49 -8.67
N GLY A 25 9.52 7.19 -8.57
CA GLY A 25 10.26 6.26 -7.73
C GLY A 25 10.22 6.60 -6.24
N ALA A 26 11.40 6.69 -5.63
CA ALA A 26 11.56 6.92 -4.19
C ALA A 26 10.92 8.22 -3.68
N SER A 27 10.74 9.25 -4.52
CA SER A 27 10.03 10.46 -4.09
C SER A 27 8.54 10.21 -3.90
N ALA A 28 7.88 9.48 -4.82
CA ALA A 28 6.48 9.08 -4.65
C ALA A 28 6.27 8.20 -3.41
N ALA A 29 7.24 7.31 -3.13
CA ALA A 29 7.23 6.49 -1.91
C ALA A 29 7.41 7.31 -0.63
N SER A 30 8.31 8.29 -0.63
CA SER A 30 8.51 9.18 0.53
C SER A 30 7.28 10.07 0.76
N ASP A 31 6.76 10.67 -0.31
CA ASP A 31 5.61 11.58 -0.25
C ASP A 31 4.37 10.86 0.30
N ILE A 32 4.10 9.62 -0.13
CA ILE A 32 2.93 8.89 0.37
C ILE A 32 3.10 8.43 1.83
N LEU A 33 4.31 8.03 2.23
CA LEU A 33 4.59 7.67 3.62
C LEU A 33 4.42 8.87 4.55
N ASP A 34 4.87 10.05 4.13
CA ASP A 34 4.73 11.29 4.88
C ASP A 34 3.25 11.72 4.93
N ALA A 35 2.53 11.68 3.80
CA ALA A 35 1.10 11.97 3.76
C ALA A 35 0.27 11.04 4.66
N CYS A 36 0.57 9.74 4.65
CA CYS A 36 -0.10 8.78 5.54
C CYS A 36 0.24 9.04 7.01
N SER A 37 1.49 9.37 7.33
CA SER A 37 1.90 9.72 8.70
C SER A 37 1.15 10.96 9.21
N ASP A 38 0.99 11.99 8.38
CA ASP A 38 0.23 13.20 8.70
C ASP A 38 -1.28 12.92 8.84
N ALA A 39 -1.83 12.04 8.00
CA ALA A 39 -3.23 11.61 8.07
C ALA A 39 -3.51 10.83 9.37
N ILE A 40 -2.63 9.88 9.74
CA ILE A 40 -2.70 9.15 11.00
C ILE A 40 -2.63 10.12 12.19
N ALA A 41 -1.72 11.09 12.16
CA ALA A 41 -1.61 12.11 13.22
C ALA A 41 -2.86 13.01 13.30
N SER A 42 -3.54 13.22 12.18
CA SER A 42 -4.80 13.97 12.09
C SER A 42 -6.03 13.11 12.47
N GLY A 43 -5.85 11.80 12.59
CA GLY A 43 -6.83 10.84 13.09
C GLY A 43 -7.70 10.18 12.02
N TYR A 44 -7.45 10.41 10.73
CA TYR A 44 -8.22 9.79 9.65
C TYR A 44 -7.41 9.66 8.36
N VAL A 45 -7.39 8.46 7.78
CA VAL A 45 -6.72 8.17 6.51
C VAL A 45 -7.76 7.99 5.40
N GLU A 46 -7.75 8.92 4.45
CA GLU A 46 -8.59 8.90 3.25
C GLU A 46 -8.22 7.72 2.32
N SER A 47 -9.17 7.30 1.50
CA SER A 47 -9.07 6.11 0.65
C SER A 47 -7.97 6.21 -0.42
N ASP A 48 -7.71 7.41 -0.93
CA ASP A 48 -6.62 7.65 -1.88
C ASP A 48 -5.25 7.37 -1.25
N ILE A 49 -5.01 7.89 -0.05
CA ILE A 49 -3.79 7.64 0.73
C ILE A 49 -3.71 6.16 1.11
N GLY A 50 -4.82 5.58 1.58
CA GLY A 50 -4.88 4.19 1.98
C GLY A 50 -4.55 3.23 0.83
N SER A 51 -5.16 3.44 -0.33
CA SER A 51 -4.91 2.62 -1.53
C SER A 51 -3.46 2.72 -1.99
N ALA A 52 -2.90 3.93 -1.98
CA ALA A 52 -1.49 4.16 -2.34
C ALA A 52 -0.52 3.45 -1.37
N ILE A 53 -0.82 3.41 -0.06
CA ILE A 53 -0.03 2.66 0.92
C ILE A 53 -0.08 1.14 0.68
N VAL A 54 -1.26 0.61 0.30
CA VAL A 54 -1.39 -0.81 -0.04
C VAL A 54 -0.55 -1.16 -1.28
N ALA A 55 -0.56 -0.31 -2.30
CA ALA A 55 0.30 -0.46 -3.47
C ALA A 55 1.80 -0.35 -3.11
N LEU A 56 2.18 0.64 -2.29
CA LEU A 56 3.56 0.78 -1.80
C LEU A 56 4.04 -0.47 -1.06
N ALA A 57 3.18 -1.08 -0.24
CA ALA A 57 3.52 -2.29 0.48
C ALA A 57 3.88 -3.44 -0.47
N GLU A 58 3.12 -3.66 -1.55
CA GLU A 58 3.49 -4.66 -2.56
C GLU A 58 4.83 -4.35 -3.23
N VAL A 59 5.06 -3.08 -3.58
CA VAL A 59 6.34 -2.63 -4.15
C VAL A 59 7.51 -2.89 -3.20
N VAL A 60 7.37 -2.56 -1.91
CA VAL A 60 8.43 -2.80 -0.90
C VAL A 60 8.66 -4.30 -0.72
N VAL A 61 7.61 -5.10 -0.61
CA VAL A 61 7.73 -6.56 -0.50
C VAL A 61 8.42 -7.18 -1.73
N ALA A 62 8.07 -6.70 -2.93
CA ALA A 62 8.73 -7.12 -4.16
C ALA A 62 10.21 -6.69 -4.20
N ALA A 63 10.52 -5.45 -3.81
CA ALA A 63 11.90 -4.95 -3.72
C ALA A 63 12.76 -5.73 -2.72
N LEU A 64 12.15 -6.26 -1.66
CA LEU A 64 12.81 -7.16 -0.69
C LEU A 64 12.88 -8.63 -1.17
N GLY A 65 12.46 -8.91 -2.40
CA GLY A 65 12.59 -10.23 -3.04
C GLY A 65 11.51 -11.24 -2.66
N LYS A 66 10.33 -10.78 -2.19
CA LYS A 66 9.19 -11.65 -1.83
C LYS A 66 7.88 -11.26 -2.56
N PRO A 67 7.91 -10.98 -3.87
CA PRO A 67 6.73 -10.50 -4.59
C PRO A 67 5.57 -11.50 -4.48
N ASP A 68 4.35 -10.97 -4.57
CA ASP A 68 3.21 -11.81 -4.92
C ASP A 68 3.36 -12.29 -6.37
N GLU A 69 3.26 -13.60 -6.61
CA GLU A 69 3.40 -14.17 -7.95
C GLU A 69 2.31 -13.66 -8.90
N ASP A 70 1.11 -13.36 -8.39
CA ASP A 70 0.00 -12.85 -9.20
C ASP A 70 0.20 -11.38 -9.60
N LEU A 71 1.06 -10.65 -8.90
CA LEU A 71 1.38 -9.23 -9.17
C LEU A 71 2.76 -9.03 -9.82
N ALA A 72 3.54 -10.10 -9.99
CA ALA A 72 4.93 -10.02 -10.43
C ALA A 72 5.08 -9.24 -11.75
N ASP A 73 4.23 -9.50 -12.74
CA ASP A 73 4.27 -8.82 -14.05
C ASP A 73 4.00 -7.31 -13.94
N GLN A 74 3.15 -6.89 -13.00
CA GLN A 74 2.83 -5.47 -12.78
C GLN A 74 3.94 -4.74 -12.01
N LEU A 75 4.66 -5.46 -11.15
CA LEU A 75 5.66 -4.88 -10.25
C LEU A 75 7.09 -4.98 -10.79
N GLU A 76 7.38 -5.89 -11.74
CA GLU A 76 8.74 -6.17 -12.22
C GLU A 76 9.45 -4.90 -12.70
N GLU A 77 8.88 -4.18 -13.67
CA GLU A 77 9.51 -2.98 -14.23
C GLU A 77 9.61 -1.83 -13.21
N PRO A 78 8.54 -1.42 -12.48
CA PRO A 78 8.65 -0.35 -11.49
C PRO A 78 9.67 -0.66 -10.39
N VAL A 79 9.71 -1.89 -9.89
CA VAL A 79 10.65 -2.30 -8.84
C VAL A 79 12.08 -2.35 -9.38
N GLU A 80 12.34 -2.95 -10.54
CA GLU A 80 13.70 -2.98 -11.10
C GLU A 80 14.26 -1.56 -11.36
N ASN A 81 13.41 -0.61 -11.74
CA ASN A 81 13.82 0.77 -11.99
C ASN A 81 14.18 1.55 -10.71
N HIS A 82 13.55 1.23 -9.57
CA HIS A 82 13.58 2.10 -8.39
C HIS A 82 13.99 1.41 -7.07
N LYS A 83 14.18 0.08 -7.04
CA LYS A 83 14.39 -0.69 -5.80
C LYS A 83 15.52 -0.18 -4.92
N ASP A 84 16.68 0.19 -5.49
CA ASP A 84 17.83 0.62 -4.68
C ASP A 84 17.50 1.93 -3.95
N ALA A 85 16.92 2.90 -4.65
CA ALA A 85 16.51 4.17 -4.07
C ALA A 85 15.34 4.04 -3.09
N LEU A 86 14.40 3.11 -3.35
CA LEU A 86 13.30 2.80 -2.44
C LEU A 86 13.81 2.23 -1.12
N LEU A 87 14.74 1.27 -1.18
CA LEU A 87 15.29 0.62 0.01
C LEU A 87 16.26 1.52 0.79
N ASP A 88 16.79 2.57 0.16
CA ASP A 88 17.57 3.63 0.82
C ASP A 88 16.69 4.60 1.64
N ILE A 89 15.36 4.56 1.54
CA ILE A 89 14.46 5.36 2.38
C ILE A 89 14.50 4.84 3.83
N ASP A 90 14.77 5.74 4.77
CA ASP A 90 14.88 5.43 6.19
C ASP A 90 13.63 4.69 6.72
N ASN A 91 13.85 3.48 7.21
CA ASN A 91 12.84 2.61 7.81
C ASN A 91 11.63 2.33 6.88
N VAL A 92 11.80 2.34 5.56
CA VAL A 92 10.70 2.15 4.59
C VAL A 92 9.80 0.96 4.93
N GLN A 93 10.39 -0.20 5.22
CA GLN A 93 9.65 -1.42 5.58
C GLN A 93 8.80 -1.24 6.85
N ALA A 94 9.38 -0.68 7.92
CA ALA A 94 8.69 -0.49 9.19
C ALA A 94 7.59 0.57 9.06
N ARG A 95 7.87 1.70 8.40
CA ARG A 95 6.89 2.77 8.16
C ARG A 95 5.71 2.26 7.34
N THR A 96 5.95 1.45 6.31
CA THR A 96 4.89 0.84 5.51
C THR A 96 4.06 -0.16 6.32
N SER A 97 4.69 -0.97 7.19
CA SER A 97 3.97 -1.91 8.07
C SER A 97 3.09 -1.18 9.10
N GLU A 98 3.59 -0.10 9.70
CA GLU A 98 2.84 0.76 10.61
C GLU A 98 1.64 1.43 9.90
N ALA A 99 1.83 1.90 8.67
CA ALA A 99 0.76 2.48 7.86
C ALA A 99 -0.34 1.44 7.56
N LEU A 100 0.02 0.21 7.15
CA LEU A 100 -0.95 -0.86 6.94
C LEU A 100 -1.72 -1.21 8.22
N GLU A 101 -1.04 -1.24 9.38
CA GLU A 101 -1.70 -1.48 10.66
C GLU A 101 -2.75 -0.42 10.94
N ALA A 102 -2.43 0.86 10.73
CA ALA A 102 -3.37 1.97 10.92
C ALA A 102 -4.59 1.87 9.99
N LEU A 103 -4.42 1.50 8.72
CA LEU A 103 -5.53 1.31 7.78
C LEU A 103 -6.52 0.21 8.22
N THR A 104 -6.04 -0.79 8.95
CA THR A 104 -6.86 -1.93 9.39
C THR A 104 -7.45 -1.77 10.79
N ALA A 105 -7.26 -0.63 11.44
CA ALA A 105 -7.65 -0.43 12.83
C ALA A 105 -9.18 -0.38 13.02
N ASP A 106 -9.86 0.59 12.40
CA ASP A 106 -11.31 0.77 12.46
C ASP A 106 -11.83 1.77 11.42
N ALA A 107 -13.17 1.87 11.30
CA ALA A 107 -13.86 2.79 10.39
C ALA A 107 -13.72 4.28 10.81
N ASP A 108 -13.42 4.55 12.09
CA ASP A 108 -13.26 5.92 12.59
C ASP A 108 -11.89 6.52 12.20
N SER A 109 -10.95 5.68 11.74
CA SER A 109 -9.57 6.06 11.43
C SER A 109 -9.15 5.78 9.98
N SER A 110 -9.89 4.96 9.23
CA SER A 110 -9.59 4.64 7.83
C SER A 110 -10.84 4.57 6.95
N GLU A 111 -10.85 5.36 5.87
CA GLU A 111 -11.92 5.33 4.88
C GLU A 111 -11.98 3.98 4.16
N LEU A 112 -10.84 3.34 3.87
CA LEU A 112 -10.85 2.00 3.27
C LEU A 112 -11.55 0.97 4.15
N TYR A 113 -11.31 1.02 5.46
CA TYR A 113 -12.00 0.14 6.40
C TYR A 113 -13.51 0.36 6.34
N ASP A 114 -13.96 1.62 6.38
CA ASP A 114 -15.38 1.97 6.31
C ASP A 114 -16.01 1.51 4.98
N LEU A 115 -15.36 1.80 3.85
CA LEU A 115 -15.84 1.41 2.52
C LEU A 115 -15.98 -0.12 2.37
N TRP A 116 -15.02 -0.90 2.86
CA TRP A 116 -15.11 -2.36 2.81
C TRP A 116 -16.12 -2.92 3.80
N GLN A 117 -16.35 -2.23 4.92
CA GLN A 117 -17.44 -2.55 5.84
C GLN A 117 -18.81 -2.33 5.17
N GLU A 118 -19.00 -1.19 4.51
CA GLU A 118 -20.24 -0.87 3.78
C GLU A 118 -20.48 -1.83 2.59
N ALA A 119 -19.40 -2.33 1.98
CA ALA A 119 -19.45 -3.30 0.89
C ALA A 119 -19.73 -4.75 1.34
N ASP A 120 -19.75 -5.04 2.64
CA ASP A 120 -19.85 -6.40 3.21
C ASP A 120 -18.67 -7.32 2.78
N GLU A 121 -17.52 -6.74 2.45
CA GLU A 121 -16.29 -7.44 2.00
C GLU A 121 -15.08 -7.19 2.92
N LEU A 122 -15.30 -6.53 4.07
CA LEU A 122 -14.26 -6.18 5.05
C LEU A 122 -13.39 -7.37 5.48
N GLU A 123 -13.99 -8.51 5.81
CA GLU A 123 -13.21 -9.68 6.24
C GLU A 123 -12.27 -10.19 5.14
N GLN A 124 -12.71 -10.14 3.88
CA GLN A 124 -11.90 -10.54 2.75
C GLN A 124 -10.74 -9.57 2.55
N TRP A 125 -11.00 -8.26 2.59
CA TRP A 125 -9.95 -7.25 2.48
C TRP A 125 -8.95 -7.31 3.64
N LEU A 126 -9.40 -7.42 4.89
CA LEU A 126 -8.53 -7.58 6.07
C LEU A 126 -7.62 -8.82 5.95
N SER A 127 -8.15 -9.92 5.41
CA SER A 127 -7.34 -11.12 5.14
C SER A 127 -6.23 -10.85 4.10
N GLN A 128 -6.51 -10.07 3.05
CA GLN A 128 -5.49 -9.70 2.06
C GLN A 128 -4.41 -8.81 2.69
N ILE A 129 -4.80 -7.76 3.42
CA ILE A 129 -3.85 -6.85 4.07
C ILE A 129 -3.00 -7.58 5.13
N SER A 130 -3.60 -8.50 5.90
CA SER A 130 -2.86 -9.31 6.86
C SER A 130 -1.83 -10.23 6.18
N ALA A 131 -2.14 -10.79 5.02
CA ALA A 131 -1.21 -11.63 4.27
C ALA A 131 -0.06 -10.79 3.69
N LEU A 132 -0.36 -9.63 3.13
CA LEU A 132 0.62 -8.65 2.65
C LEU A 132 1.55 -8.19 3.78
N ARG A 133 1.00 -7.78 4.92
CA ARG A 133 1.79 -7.37 6.09
C ARG A 133 2.69 -8.49 6.61
N THR A 134 2.20 -9.74 6.62
CA THR A 134 3.02 -10.90 7.01
C THR A 134 4.22 -11.09 6.09
N ARG A 135 4.04 -10.91 4.77
CA ARG A 135 5.16 -10.95 3.80
C ARG A 135 6.15 -9.82 4.06
N LEU A 136 5.63 -8.61 4.29
CA LEU A 136 6.42 -7.41 4.57
C LEU A 136 7.25 -7.56 5.84
N ASP A 137 6.66 -8.00 6.96
CA ASP A 137 7.36 -8.10 8.25
C ASP A 137 8.36 -9.25 8.30
N ALA A 138 8.19 -10.27 7.44
CA ALA A 138 9.10 -11.41 7.38
C ALA A 138 10.32 -11.16 6.49
N ALA A 139 10.26 -10.16 5.61
CA ALA A 139 11.29 -9.80 4.63
C ALA A 139 12.57 -9.30 5.30
#